data_AF-A0A2V9HG45-F1
#
_entry.id   AF-A0A2V9HG45-F1
#
_cell.length_a   1.000
_cell.length_b   1.000
_cell.length_c   1.000
_cell.angle_alpha   90.00
_cell.angle_beta   90.00
_cell.angle_gamma   90.00
#
_symmetry.space_group_name_H-M   'P 1'
#
loop_
_entity.id
_entity.type
_entity.pdbx_description
1 polymer ?
#
loop_
_entity_poly.entity_id
_entity_poly.type
_entity_poly.pdbx_seq_one_letter_code
_entity_poly.pdbx_strand_id
1 'polypeptide(L)' 'QFAREMDAELADKFVGMYVNKWTLGYGEKGQQAVRELIKRGTKAGLLPGPPTVDFLTEE' A
#
# COMPACT_ATOMS: atom_id res chain seq x y z
N GLN A 1 27.04 0.69 -5.64
CA GLN A 1 26.36 1.86 -6.24
C GLN A 1 24.88 1.77 -5.82
N PHE A 2 24.29 2.87 -5.35
CA PHE A 2 22.87 2.92 -5.00
C PHE A 2 22.04 3.43 -6.18
N ALA A 3 20.71 3.28 -6.11
CA ALA A 3 19.76 3.82 -7.09
C ALA A 3 19.98 3.44 -8.57
N ARG A 4 20.77 2.40 -8.88
CA ARG A 4 21.03 1.91 -10.26
C ARG A 4 21.44 3.03 -11.23
N GLU A 5 22.36 3.90 -10.81
CA GLU A 5 22.89 5.01 -11.62
C GLU A 5 21.86 6.12 -11.93
N MET A 6 20.77 6.16 -11.19
CA MET A 6 19.77 7.23 -11.30
C MET A 6 20.33 8.56 -10.79
N ASP A 7 19.98 9.65 -11.49
CA ASP A 7 20.22 11.01 -11.02
C ASP A 7 19.55 11.24 -9.65
N ALA A 8 20.16 12.06 -8.79
CA ALA A 8 19.71 12.27 -7.42
C ALA A 8 18.29 12.87 -7.34
N GLU A 9 17.93 13.80 -8.23
CA GLU A 9 16.58 14.39 -8.23
C GLU A 9 15.53 13.36 -8.67
N LEU A 10 15.88 12.52 -9.65
CA LEU A 10 15.02 11.44 -10.09
C LEU A 10 14.86 10.37 -8.99
N ALA A 11 15.94 10.07 -8.26
CA ALA A 11 15.92 9.14 -7.15
C ALA A 11 15.05 9.66 -6.00
N ASP A 12 15.16 10.94 -5.63
CA ASP A 12 14.32 11.55 -4.60
C ASP A 12 12.83 11.48 -4.95
N LYS A 13 12.48 11.84 -6.19
CA LYS A 13 11.10 11.73 -6.69
C LYS A 13 10.60 10.29 -6.67
N PHE A 14 11.41 9.34 -7.14
CA PHE A 14 11.02 7.94 -7.19
C PHE A 14 10.79 7.36 -5.79
N VAL A 15 11.68 7.65 -4.84
CA VAL A 15 11.54 7.23 -3.45
C VAL A 15 10.30 7.85 -2.82
N GLY A 16 10.09 9.16 -2.99
CA GLY A 16 8.95 9.89 -2.43
C GLY A 16 7.58 9.39 -2.91
N MET A 17 7.51 8.76 -4.09
CA MET A 17 6.26 8.14 -4.59
C MET A 17 5.80 6.96 -3.71
N TYR A 18 6.73 6.20 -3.13
CA TYR A 18 6.43 4.95 -2.41
C TYR A 18 6.74 5.02 -0.90
N VAL A 19 7.62 5.93 -0.48
CA VAL A 19 8.00 6.14 0.91
C VAL A 19 7.46 7.48 1.37
N ASN A 20 6.34 7.45 2.09
CA ASN A 20 5.64 8.64 2.57
C ASN A 20 4.91 8.35 3.89
N LYS A 21 4.00 9.25 4.29
CA LYS A 21 3.23 9.11 5.53
C LYS A 21 2.49 7.77 5.69
N TRP A 22 2.07 7.14 4.58
CA TRP A 22 1.39 5.84 4.63
C TRP A 22 2.36 4.68 4.96
N THR A 23 3.65 4.87 4.68
CA THR A 23 4.72 3.93 5.01
C THR A 23 5.03 3.93 6.50
N LEU A 24 4.95 5.11 7.16
CA LEU A 24 5.11 5.22 8.60
C LEU A 24 3.94 4.58 9.35
N GLY A 25 2.74 4.72 8.81
CA GLY A 25 1.54 4.12 9.36
C GLY A 25 0.35 4.46 8.49
N TYR A 26 -0.27 3.46 7.87
CA TYR A 26 -1.39 3.68 6.98
C TYR A 26 -2.69 4.00 7.74
N GLY A 27 -2.74 3.66 9.03
CA GLY A 27 -3.81 4.01 9.97
C GLY A 27 -5.21 3.55 9.51
N GLU A 28 -6.24 4.12 10.11
CA GLU A 28 -7.63 3.75 9.80
C GLU A 28 -7.98 3.96 8.32
N LYS A 29 -7.52 5.06 7.72
CA LYS A 29 -7.78 5.37 6.31
C LYS A 29 -7.14 4.33 5.38
N GLY A 30 -5.93 3.88 5.70
CA GLY A 30 -5.28 2.80 4.98
C GLY A 30 -5.99 1.47 5.15
N GLN A 31 -6.43 1.14 6.37
CA GLN A 31 -7.23 -0.07 6.61
C GLN A 31 -8.52 -0.06 5.78
N GLN A 32 -9.22 1.09 5.73
CA GLN A 32 -10.41 1.25 4.88
C GLN A 32 -10.09 1.07 3.39
N ALA A 33 -8.98 1.63 2.91
CA ALA A 33 -8.55 1.46 1.53
C ALA A 33 -8.28 -0.03 1.18
N VAL A 34 -7.64 -0.77 2.08
CA VAL A 34 -7.40 -2.22 1.91
C VAL A 34 -8.72 -2.99 1.90
N ARG A 35 -9.62 -2.74 2.87
CA ARG A 35 -10.95 -3.38 2.92
C ARG A 35 -11.74 -3.15 1.62
N GLU A 36 -11.72 -1.93 1.10
CA GLU A 36 -12.43 -1.59 -0.14
C GLU A 36 -11.80 -2.27 -1.36
N LEU A 37 -10.47 -2.35 -1.44
CA LEU A 37 -9.78 -3.04 -2.52
C LEU A 37 -10.17 -4.53 -2.57
N ILE A 38 -10.15 -5.21 -1.42
CA ILE A 38 -10.54 -6.62 -1.31
C ILE A 38 -12.02 -6.81 -1.67
N LYS A 39 -12.91 -5.97 -1.15
CA LYS A 39 -14.34 -6.00 -1.48
C LYS A 39 -14.59 -5.86 -2.98
N ARG A 40 -13.89 -4.94 -3.66
CA ARG A 40 -14.01 -4.76 -5.12
C ARG A 40 -13.47 -5.97 -5.88
N GLY A 41 -12.32 -6.51 -5.47
CA GLY A 41 -11.75 -7.71 -6.06
C GLY A 41 -12.68 -8.91 -5.99
N THR A 42 -13.28 -9.16 -4.82
CA THR A 42 -14.28 -10.22 -4.65
C THR A 42 -15.53 -9.98 -5.49
N LYS A 43 -16.07 -8.74 -5.52
CA LYS A 43 -17.23 -8.40 -6.36
C LYS A 43 -16.95 -8.59 -7.85
N ALA A 44 -15.71 -8.35 -8.28
CA ALA A 44 -15.27 -8.55 -9.66
C ALA A 44 -14.96 -10.01 -10.00
N GLY A 45 -15.07 -10.95 -9.04
CA GLY A 45 -14.71 -12.36 -9.23
C GLY A 45 -13.21 -12.62 -9.32
N LEU A 46 -12.37 -11.64 -8.97
CA LEU A 46 -10.90 -11.76 -8.97
C LEU A 46 -10.36 -12.40 -7.69
N LEU A 47 -11.13 -12.34 -6.60
CA LEU A 47 -10.78 -12.93 -5.31
C LEU A 47 -11.89 -13.86 -4.82
N PRO A 48 -11.56 -14.97 -4.14
CA PRO A 48 -12.55 -15.79 -3.47
C PRO A 48 -13.27 -14.99 -2.37
N GLY A 49 -14.53 -15.34 -2.11
CA GLY A 49 -15.31 -14.76 -1.01
C GLY A 49 -15.24 -15.61 0.26
N PRO A 50 -15.61 -15.05 1.44
CA PRO A 50 -16.08 -13.67 1.66
C PRO A 50 -14.93 -12.63 1.70
N PRO A 51 -15.20 -11.33 1.47
CA PRO A 51 -14.17 -10.28 1.45
C PRO A 51 -13.79 -9.82 2.86
N THR A 52 -13.18 -10.70 3.64
CA THR A 52 -12.73 -10.43 5.01
C THR A 52 -11.26 -10.03 5.04
N VAL A 53 -10.91 -9.12 5.95
CA VAL A 53 -9.53 -8.64 6.14
C VAL A 53 -9.25 -8.50 7.63
N ASP A 54 -8.19 -9.15 8.07
CA ASP A 54 -7.61 -9.01 9.40
C ASP A 54 -6.37 -8.13 9.34
N PHE A 55 -6.20 -7.28 10.35
CA PHE A 55 -5.05 -6.39 10.49
C PHE A 55 -4.27 -6.79 11.73
N LEU A 56 -2.95 -6.82 11.61
CA LEU A 56 -2.07 -6.97 12.75
C LEU A 56 -2.06 -5.66 13.53
N THR A 57 -2.13 -5.75 14.85
CA THR A 57 -1.88 -4.63 15.76
C THR A 57 -0.39 -4.55 16.04
N GLU A 58 0.16 -3.34 16.13
CA GLU A 58 1.49 -3.15 16.69
C GLU A 58 1.43 -3.41 18.21
N GLU A 59 2.39 -4.16 18.75
CA GLU A 59 2.57 -4.38 20.20
C GLU A 59 3.19 -3.14 20.88
#